data_AF-A0A1Q9NH38-F1
#
_entry.id   AF-A0A1Q9NH38-F1
#
_cell.length_a   1.000
_cell.length_b   1.000
_cell.length_c   1.000
_cell.angle_alpha   90.00
_cell.angle_beta   90.00
_cell.angle_gamma   90.00
#
_symmetry.space_group_name_H-M   'P 1'
#
loop_
_entity.id
_entity.type
_entity.pdbx_description
1 polymer ?
#
loop_
_entity_poly.entity_id
_entity_poly.type
_entity_poly.pdbx_seq_one_letter_code
_entity_poly.pdbx_strand_id
1 'polypeptide(L)'
;MIKRKINIVITGFTLVILFSSITFTSAASSVKLDLAFTNLADPGDDHYEGWLIVDGSPVSTGKFSLDTAGNIVDLTGGPISSFDFNTNLDSATTFVLTLEPNGDDDAVPSNVKLIAGDLNADKTSATLMHNIGADFTTISGSYILATPTNGADTDENSGIWFLDPTGTKVVAGLSLPDLTGTDWVYEGWVVIDGVAVTTGTFDMVSQIDDNDPYSGTEAGPPFPGEDFLVNAPTSLTFPTDIAGMTAVVSVEPRMDNSAAPFQFKPLIGSISSTAVDHTLYDMGDMSSTLPTGTVTLTVDDSDDDSLPGFLAIEVLIGFSAVILSYKMMRRRN
;
A
#
# COMPACT_ATOMS: atom_id res chain seq x y z
N MET A 1 -69.38 -28.22 -64.16
CA MET A 1 -68.05 -28.77 -63.81
C MET A 1 -67.48 -28.00 -62.63
N ILE A 2 -66.97 -28.74 -61.66
CA ILE A 2 -66.80 -28.36 -60.25
C ILE A 2 -65.60 -27.43 -60.05
N LYS A 3 -65.81 -26.24 -59.46
CA LYS A 3 -64.73 -25.38 -58.94
C LYS A 3 -64.27 -25.94 -57.60
N ARG A 4 -63.08 -26.55 -57.52
CA ARG A 4 -62.42 -26.86 -56.24
C ARG A 4 -61.58 -25.66 -55.81
N LYS A 5 -62.02 -24.96 -54.75
CA LYS A 5 -61.19 -23.99 -54.03
C LYS A 5 -60.20 -24.78 -53.15
N ILE A 6 -58.90 -24.59 -53.38
CA ILE A 6 -57.84 -25.10 -52.50
C ILE A 6 -57.54 -23.99 -51.49
N ASN A 7 -57.93 -24.19 -50.23
CA ASN A 7 -57.51 -23.34 -49.13
C ASN A 7 -56.14 -23.82 -48.65
N ILE A 8 -55.09 -23.05 -48.94
CA ILE A 8 -53.75 -23.28 -48.38
C ILE A 8 -53.73 -22.64 -47.00
N VAL A 9 -53.75 -23.46 -45.95
CA VAL A 9 -53.49 -23.02 -44.58
C VAL A 9 -51.98 -22.92 -44.41
N ILE A 10 -51.45 -21.70 -44.33
CA ILE A 10 -50.04 -21.45 -43.99
C ILE A 10 -49.98 -21.32 -42.47
N THR A 11 -49.67 -22.42 -41.77
CA THR A 11 -49.33 -22.38 -40.35
C THR A 11 -47.92 -21.80 -40.21
N GLY A 12 -47.83 -20.53 -39.79
CA GLY A 12 -46.57 -19.89 -39.43
C GLY A 12 -45.99 -20.54 -38.18
N PHE A 13 -44.76 -21.04 -38.28
CA PHE A 13 -44.00 -21.56 -37.15
C PHE A 13 -43.06 -20.44 -36.67
N THR A 14 -43.44 -19.75 -35.59
CA THR A 14 -42.60 -18.71 -34.98
C THR A 14 -41.49 -19.39 -34.18
N LEU A 15 -40.25 -19.28 -34.65
CA LEU A 15 -39.07 -19.73 -33.91
C LEU A 15 -38.73 -18.66 -32.87
N VAL A 16 -39.00 -18.93 -31.59
CA VAL A 16 -38.54 -18.10 -30.48
C VAL A 16 -37.10 -18.50 -30.20
N ILE A 17 -36.13 -17.68 -30.61
CA ILE A 17 -34.73 -17.84 -30.20
C ILE A 17 -34.61 -17.19 -28.83
N LEU A 18 -34.57 -18.02 -27.77
CA LEU A 18 -34.12 -17.55 -26.46
C LEU A 18 -32.62 -17.23 -26.57
N PHE A 19 -32.28 -15.94 -26.57
CA PHE A 19 -30.93 -15.51 -26.22
C PHE A 19 -30.78 -15.68 -24.71
N SER A 20 -30.33 -16.86 -24.27
CA SER A 20 -29.74 -16.98 -22.95
C SER A 20 -28.42 -16.24 -23.02
N SER A 21 -28.29 -15.12 -22.31
CA SER A 21 -27.01 -14.44 -22.13
C SER A 21 -26.08 -15.38 -21.35
N ILE A 22 -25.27 -16.14 -22.08
CA ILE A 22 -24.17 -16.91 -21.50
C ILE A 22 -23.11 -15.88 -21.13
N THR A 23 -22.97 -15.62 -19.83
CA THR A 23 -21.78 -14.95 -19.29
C THR A 23 -20.63 -15.94 -19.39
N PHE A 24 -19.69 -15.70 -20.29
CA PHE A 24 -18.41 -16.41 -20.28
C PHE A 24 -17.59 -15.79 -19.15
N THR A 25 -17.40 -16.52 -18.05
CA THR A 25 -16.33 -16.22 -17.10
C THR A 25 -15.03 -16.66 -17.77
N SER A 26 -14.09 -15.76 -18.01
CA SER A 26 -12.75 -16.16 -18.43
C SER A 26 -12.15 -17.07 -17.36
N ALA A 27 -11.53 -18.17 -17.81
CA ALA A 27 -10.84 -19.09 -16.92
C ALA A 27 -9.57 -18.42 -16.37
N ALA A 28 -9.07 -18.93 -15.24
CA ALA A 28 -7.76 -18.51 -14.76
C ALA A 28 -6.68 -18.88 -15.78
N SER A 29 -5.78 -17.93 -16.05
CA SER A 29 -4.60 -18.11 -16.91
C SER A 29 -3.33 -18.11 -16.06
N SER A 30 -2.28 -18.73 -16.59
CA SER A 30 -0.93 -18.57 -16.05
C SER A 30 -0.47 -17.14 -16.28
N VAL A 31 -0.07 -16.45 -15.22
CA VAL A 31 0.37 -15.06 -15.24
C VAL A 31 1.75 -14.96 -14.64
N LYS A 32 2.61 -14.28 -15.37
CA LYS A 32 3.93 -13.84 -14.91
C LYS A 32 3.86 -12.41 -14.41
N LEU A 33 4.38 -12.18 -13.21
CA LEU A 33 4.51 -10.87 -12.58
C LEU A 33 5.99 -10.50 -12.41
N ASP A 34 6.36 -9.35 -12.95
CA ASP A 34 7.64 -8.69 -12.69
C ASP A 34 7.41 -7.47 -11.78
N LEU A 35 8.21 -7.37 -10.72
CA LEU A 35 8.16 -6.30 -9.72
C LEU A 35 9.47 -5.51 -9.74
N ALA A 36 9.36 -4.19 -9.62
CA ALA A 36 10.50 -3.33 -9.37
C ALA A 36 10.13 -2.28 -8.33
N PHE A 37 11.02 -2.06 -7.36
CA PHE A 37 10.80 -1.12 -6.27
C PHE A 37 11.91 -0.07 -6.21
N THR A 38 11.58 1.08 -5.65
CA THR A 38 12.52 2.13 -5.28
C THR A 38 12.23 2.53 -3.84
N ASN A 39 13.27 2.63 -3.01
CA ASN A 39 13.20 2.96 -1.59
C ASN A 39 12.37 2.02 -0.69
N LEU A 40 12.12 0.77 -1.13
CA LEU A 40 11.56 -0.26 -0.26
C LEU A 40 12.70 -0.92 0.53
N ALA A 41 12.59 -0.98 1.85
CA ALA A 41 13.61 -1.53 2.73
C ALA A 41 13.48 -3.05 2.93
N ASP A 42 14.52 -3.70 3.43
CA ASP A 42 14.46 -5.07 3.95
C ASP A 42 13.45 -5.13 5.12
N PRO A 43 12.45 -6.04 5.10
CA PRO A 43 11.45 -6.16 6.16
C PRO A 43 11.98 -6.85 7.44
N GLY A 44 13.22 -7.34 7.45
CA GLY A 44 13.80 -8.00 8.62
C GLY A 44 13.23 -9.40 8.83
N ASP A 45 12.66 -9.65 10.02
CA ASP A 45 12.04 -10.94 10.34
C ASP A 45 10.66 -11.12 9.67
N ASP A 46 10.03 -10.01 9.26
CA ASP A 46 8.77 -10.01 8.51
C ASP A 46 9.02 -10.27 7.01
N HIS A 47 7.97 -10.29 6.20
CA HIS A 47 8.09 -10.48 4.75
C HIS A 47 7.10 -9.62 3.98
N TYR A 48 7.33 -9.49 2.68
CA TYR A 48 6.38 -8.86 1.78
C TYR A 48 5.49 -9.90 1.10
N GLU A 49 4.23 -9.53 0.86
CA GLU A 49 3.32 -10.29 0.02
C GLU A 49 2.63 -9.37 -0.99
N GLY A 50 2.65 -9.78 -2.25
CA GLY A 50 1.93 -9.11 -3.32
C GLY A 50 0.51 -9.64 -3.45
N TRP A 51 -0.45 -8.75 -3.70
CA TRP A 51 -1.86 -9.08 -3.85
C TRP A 51 -2.43 -8.43 -5.09
N LEU A 52 -3.09 -9.22 -5.92
CA LEU A 52 -3.93 -8.72 -7.00
C LEU A 52 -5.38 -8.71 -6.54
N ILE A 53 -6.05 -7.57 -6.68
CA ILE A 53 -7.48 -7.46 -6.36
C ILE A 53 -8.29 -7.89 -7.58
N VAL A 54 -8.88 -9.08 -7.50
CA VAL A 54 -9.61 -9.76 -8.57
C VAL A 54 -11.06 -9.94 -8.15
N ASP A 55 -11.98 -9.33 -8.90
CA ASP A 55 -13.43 -9.30 -8.54
C ASP A 55 -13.66 -8.84 -7.09
N GLY A 56 -12.88 -7.85 -6.64
CA GLY A 56 -12.92 -7.30 -5.29
C GLY A 56 -12.29 -8.16 -4.19
N SER A 57 -11.73 -9.32 -4.52
CA SER A 57 -11.06 -10.22 -3.56
C SER A 57 -9.55 -10.22 -3.75
N PRO A 58 -8.75 -10.27 -2.68
CA PRO A 58 -7.30 -10.37 -2.79
C PRO A 58 -6.89 -11.78 -3.26
N VAL A 59 -5.96 -11.82 -4.22
CA VAL A 59 -5.31 -13.05 -4.70
C VAL A 59 -3.81 -12.86 -4.51
N SER A 60 -3.17 -13.72 -3.71
CA SER A 60 -1.72 -13.67 -3.50
C SER A 60 -0.99 -13.88 -4.83
N THR A 61 0.02 -13.05 -5.06
CA THR A 61 0.96 -13.14 -6.18
C THR A 61 2.31 -13.69 -5.76
N GLY A 62 2.47 -14.07 -4.48
CA GLY A 62 3.70 -14.61 -3.91
C GLY A 62 4.27 -13.78 -2.77
N LYS A 63 4.96 -14.49 -1.87
CA LYS A 63 5.70 -13.98 -0.71
C LYS A 63 7.18 -13.80 -1.07
N PHE A 64 7.80 -12.73 -0.59
CA PHE A 64 9.21 -12.44 -0.84
C PHE A 64 9.82 -11.57 0.26
N SER A 65 11.15 -11.46 0.25
CA SER A 65 11.90 -10.48 1.04
C SER A 65 12.86 -9.70 0.12
N LEU A 66 13.61 -8.75 0.67
CA LEU A 66 14.68 -8.06 -0.02
C LEU A 66 16.02 -8.43 0.59
N ASP A 67 17.03 -8.65 -0.26
CA ASP A 67 18.40 -8.78 0.23
C ASP A 67 19.00 -7.41 0.62
N THR A 68 20.21 -7.42 1.19
CA THR A 68 20.93 -6.19 1.58
C THR A 68 21.23 -5.22 0.43
N ALA A 69 21.09 -5.65 -0.83
CA ALA A 69 21.24 -4.81 -2.02
C ALA A 69 19.88 -4.34 -2.59
N GLY A 70 18.77 -4.72 -1.96
CA GLY A 70 17.40 -4.40 -2.37
C GLY A 70 16.86 -5.29 -3.48
N ASN A 71 17.48 -6.45 -3.76
CA ASN A 71 16.96 -7.39 -4.75
C ASN A 71 15.89 -8.28 -4.13
N ILE A 72 14.88 -8.62 -4.93
CA ILE A 72 13.80 -9.53 -4.52
C ILE A 72 14.34 -10.96 -4.39
N VAL A 73 14.12 -11.55 -3.21
CA VAL A 73 14.50 -12.92 -2.87
C VAL A 73 13.31 -13.68 -2.26
N ASP A 74 13.32 -15.00 -2.38
CA ASP A 74 12.41 -15.86 -1.63
C ASP A 74 12.74 -15.84 -0.13
N LEU A 75 11.86 -16.43 0.69
CA LEU A 75 12.01 -16.47 2.15
C LEU A 75 13.21 -17.31 2.62
N THR A 76 13.93 -17.96 1.71
CA THR A 76 15.19 -18.69 1.97
C THR A 76 16.43 -17.97 1.43
N GLY A 77 16.26 -16.80 0.81
CA GLY A 77 17.33 -15.98 0.21
C GLY A 77 17.68 -16.31 -1.24
N GLY A 78 16.89 -17.15 -1.92
CA GLY A 78 17.05 -17.44 -3.35
C GLY A 78 16.54 -16.27 -4.22
N PRO A 79 17.23 -15.87 -5.30
CA PRO A 79 16.79 -14.74 -6.12
C PRO A 79 15.48 -15.07 -6.88
N ILE A 80 14.55 -14.11 -6.91
CA ILE A 80 13.32 -14.20 -7.70
C ILE A 80 13.40 -13.21 -8.85
N SER A 81 13.35 -13.69 -10.10
CA SER A 81 13.27 -12.80 -11.26
C SER A 81 11.84 -12.39 -11.60
N SER A 82 10.87 -13.24 -11.25
CA SER A 82 9.46 -13.11 -11.57
C SER A 82 8.63 -14.06 -10.73
N PHE A 83 7.35 -13.75 -10.56
CA PHE A 83 6.38 -14.60 -9.87
C PHE A 83 5.42 -15.20 -10.89
N ASP A 84 5.11 -16.49 -10.73
CA ASP A 84 4.14 -17.19 -11.57
C ASP A 84 2.95 -17.61 -10.70
N PHE A 85 1.74 -17.25 -11.12
CA PHE A 85 0.51 -17.55 -10.41
C PHE A 85 -0.67 -17.66 -11.38
N ASN A 86 -1.77 -18.30 -10.95
CA ASN A 86 -2.94 -18.49 -11.80
C ASN A 86 -4.06 -17.56 -11.36
N THR A 87 -4.56 -16.72 -12.27
CA THR A 87 -5.67 -15.81 -11.97
C THR A 87 -6.43 -15.40 -13.22
N ASN A 88 -7.58 -14.75 -13.03
CA ASN A 88 -8.31 -14.07 -14.10
C ASN A 88 -7.95 -12.57 -14.12
N LEU A 89 -7.10 -12.17 -15.08
CA LEU A 89 -6.69 -10.78 -15.23
C LEU A 89 -7.81 -9.84 -15.71
N ASP A 90 -8.84 -10.34 -16.40
CA ASP A 90 -9.93 -9.48 -16.90
C ASP A 90 -10.68 -8.79 -15.76
N SER A 91 -10.78 -9.48 -14.61
CA SER A 91 -11.40 -8.98 -13.38
C SER A 91 -10.41 -8.33 -12.41
N ALA A 92 -9.12 -8.23 -12.77
CA ALA A 92 -8.11 -7.61 -11.92
C ALA A 92 -8.20 -6.07 -11.98
N THR A 93 -8.02 -5.44 -10.83
CA THR A 93 -8.21 -3.99 -10.67
C THR A 93 -6.98 -3.29 -10.14
N THR A 94 -6.42 -3.78 -9.04
CA THR A 94 -5.38 -3.10 -8.28
C THR A 94 -4.34 -4.11 -7.84
N PHE A 95 -3.07 -3.70 -7.81
CA PHE A 95 -2.02 -4.42 -7.09
C PHE A 95 -1.77 -3.73 -5.74
N VAL A 96 -1.60 -4.52 -4.68
CA VAL A 96 -1.29 -4.06 -3.33
C VAL A 96 -0.12 -4.85 -2.80
N LEU A 97 0.85 -4.17 -2.20
CA LEU A 97 1.93 -4.79 -1.44
C LEU A 97 1.68 -4.61 0.06
N THR A 98 1.74 -5.70 0.82
CA THR A 98 1.65 -5.68 2.28
C THR A 98 2.96 -6.07 2.93
N LEU A 99 3.14 -5.59 4.17
CA LEU A 99 4.10 -6.17 5.12
C LEU A 99 3.36 -7.22 5.95
N GLU A 100 3.82 -8.47 5.89
CA GLU A 100 3.23 -9.62 6.57
C GLU A 100 4.12 -10.06 7.73
N PRO A 101 3.54 -10.32 8.92
CA PRO A 101 4.33 -10.70 10.08
C PRO A 101 5.03 -12.05 9.89
N ASN A 102 6.15 -12.24 10.56
CA ASN A 102 6.88 -13.51 10.53
C ASN A 102 5.99 -14.71 10.87
N GLY A 103 6.00 -15.73 10.01
CA GLY A 103 5.22 -16.95 10.19
C GLY A 103 3.76 -16.85 9.78
N ASP A 104 3.33 -15.74 9.17
CA ASP A 104 2.01 -15.66 8.55
C ASP A 104 1.87 -16.64 7.35
N ASP A 105 0.84 -17.47 7.42
CA ASP A 105 0.50 -18.50 6.44
C ASP A 105 -0.95 -18.41 5.96
N ASP A 106 -1.69 -17.36 6.36
CA ASP A 106 -3.06 -17.19 5.94
C ASP A 106 -3.16 -16.54 4.54
N ALA A 107 -4.39 -16.48 4.01
CA ALA A 107 -4.67 -15.97 2.66
C ALA A 107 -5.34 -14.59 2.70
N VAL A 108 -5.09 -13.83 3.75
CA VAL A 108 -5.68 -12.51 4.01
C VAL A 108 -4.53 -11.49 4.10
N PRO A 109 -4.55 -10.44 3.28
CA PRO A 109 -3.55 -9.38 3.39
C PRO A 109 -3.57 -8.74 4.78
N SER A 110 -2.39 -8.43 5.32
CA SER A 110 -2.30 -7.64 6.54
C SER A 110 -2.97 -6.27 6.42
N ASN A 111 -3.16 -5.63 7.57
CA ASN A 111 -3.59 -4.24 7.61
C ASN A 111 -2.48 -3.27 7.14
N VAL A 112 -1.21 -3.70 7.12
CA VAL A 112 -0.07 -2.86 6.74
C VAL A 112 0.13 -2.87 5.22
N LYS A 113 -0.67 -2.05 4.52
CA LYS A 113 -0.62 -1.91 3.06
C LYS A 113 0.36 -0.79 2.69
N LEU A 114 1.50 -1.15 2.12
CA LEU A 114 2.64 -0.24 1.93
C LEU A 114 2.52 0.62 0.69
N ILE A 115 2.34 -0.04 -0.44
CA ILE A 115 2.26 0.59 -1.76
C ILE A 115 1.17 -0.11 -2.57
N ALA A 116 0.44 0.66 -3.36
CA ALA A 116 -0.63 0.15 -4.21
C ALA A 116 -0.71 0.94 -5.50
N GLY A 117 -1.33 0.33 -6.51
CA GLY A 117 -1.57 0.99 -7.80
C GLY A 117 -2.62 0.27 -8.62
N ASP A 118 -3.48 1.05 -9.27
CA ASP A 118 -4.47 0.51 -10.20
C ASP A 118 -3.81 0.05 -11.48
N LEU A 119 -4.26 -1.10 -11.98
CA LEU A 119 -3.84 -1.59 -13.27
C LEU A 119 -4.31 -0.65 -14.38
N ASN A 120 -3.46 -0.49 -15.40
CA ASN A 120 -3.80 0.17 -16.65
C ASN A 120 -4.99 -0.51 -17.36
N ALA A 121 -5.52 0.14 -18.40
CA ALA A 121 -6.74 -0.31 -19.07
C ALA A 121 -6.64 -1.73 -19.67
N ASP A 122 -5.45 -2.12 -20.10
CA ASP A 122 -5.12 -3.43 -20.68
C ASP A 122 -4.61 -4.46 -19.65
N LYS A 123 -4.57 -4.12 -18.35
CA LYS A 123 -4.24 -5.04 -17.25
C LYS A 123 -2.82 -5.61 -17.29
N THR A 124 -1.91 -4.89 -17.94
CA THR A 124 -0.51 -5.31 -18.14
C THR A 124 0.46 -4.61 -17.19
N SER A 125 0.09 -3.50 -16.56
CA SER A 125 0.99 -2.79 -15.65
C SER A 125 0.29 -1.88 -14.65
N ALA A 126 1.00 -1.51 -13.59
CA ALA A 126 0.63 -0.45 -12.65
C ALA A 126 1.87 0.32 -12.17
N THR A 127 1.69 1.61 -11.87
CA THR A 127 2.63 2.39 -11.05
C THR A 127 2.15 2.35 -9.61
N LEU A 128 3.05 2.00 -8.70
CA LEU A 128 2.76 1.86 -7.28
C LEU A 128 3.25 3.08 -6.51
N MET A 129 2.38 3.63 -5.67
CA MET A 129 2.66 4.73 -4.75
C MET A 129 2.36 4.30 -3.32
N HIS A 130 2.93 4.99 -2.33
CA HIS A 130 2.65 4.75 -0.91
C HIS A 130 1.13 4.77 -0.64
N ASN A 131 0.65 3.78 0.11
CA ASN A 131 -0.77 3.59 0.41
C ASN A 131 -1.10 4.02 1.84
N ILE A 132 -0.64 5.22 2.20
CA ILE A 132 -0.84 5.82 3.53
C ILE A 132 -2.25 6.44 3.67
N GLY A 133 -2.97 6.59 2.56
CA GLY A 133 -4.30 7.23 2.54
C GLY A 133 -4.25 8.76 2.64
N ALA A 134 -3.06 9.36 2.50
CA ALA A 134 -2.82 10.79 2.60
C ALA A 134 -1.77 11.27 1.57
N ASP A 135 -1.80 12.56 1.24
CA ASP A 135 -0.93 13.18 0.23
C ASP A 135 0.29 13.86 0.87
N PHE A 136 1.49 13.34 0.58
CA PHE A 136 2.76 13.84 1.11
C PHE A 136 3.52 14.76 0.13
N THR A 137 2.88 15.22 -0.96
CA THR A 137 3.54 16.06 -1.97
C THR A 137 4.00 17.43 -1.47
N THR A 138 3.36 17.96 -0.43
CA THR A 138 3.75 19.23 0.21
C THR A 138 3.74 19.09 1.72
N ILE A 139 4.91 18.77 2.28
CA ILE A 139 5.10 18.67 3.72
C ILE A 139 6.23 19.59 4.19
N SER A 140 6.21 19.95 5.46
CA SER A 140 7.32 20.64 6.11
C SER A 140 7.31 20.34 7.60
N GLY A 141 8.45 20.51 8.25
CA GLY A 141 8.55 20.39 9.69
C GLY A 141 9.55 21.38 10.27
N SER A 142 9.28 21.80 11.49
CA SER A 142 10.18 22.55 12.34
C SER A 142 9.98 22.13 13.79
N TYR A 143 11.01 22.31 14.60
CA TYR A 143 11.00 22.00 16.03
C TYR A 143 11.81 23.03 16.81
N ILE A 144 11.63 23.02 18.12
CA ILE A 144 12.53 23.66 19.09
C ILE A 144 13.12 22.61 20.03
N LEU A 145 14.23 22.93 20.67
CA LEU A 145 14.67 22.23 21.88
C LEU A 145 14.09 22.95 23.11
N ALA A 146 13.48 22.20 24.03
CA ALA A 146 12.96 22.71 25.31
C ALA A 146 12.63 21.54 26.26
N THR A 147 12.57 21.79 27.57
CA THR A 147 12.07 20.84 28.57
C THR A 147 10.94 21.41 29.45
N PRO A 148 9.78 21.79 28.86
CA PRO A 148 8.67 22.43 29.57
C PRO A 148 8.07 21.62 30.74
N THR A 149 8.38 20.34 30.91
CA THR A 149 7.78 19.47 31.93
C THR A 149 8.55 19.43 33.27
N ASN A 150 9.63 20.19 33.43
CA ASN A 150 10.39 20.26 34.70
C ASN A 150 10.76 21.67 35.21
N GLY A 151 10.16 22.72 34.66
CA GLY A 151 10.44 24.10 35.02
C GLY A 151 11.45 24.76 34.08
N ALA A 152 12.12 25.82 34.54
CA ALA A 152 13.02 26.62 33.69
C ALA A 152 14.49 26.52 34.11
N ASP A 153 15.38 26.74 33.14
CA ASP A 153 16.82 27.01 33.29
C ASP A 153 17.64 25.82 33.83
N THR A 154 17.29 24.59 33.49
CA THR A 154 18.01 23.37 33.94
C THR A 154 18.72 22.65 32.79
N ASP A 155 17.95 22.14 31.83
CA ASP A 155 18.35 21.10 30.87
C ASP A 155 17.56 21.21 29.56
N GLU A 156 17.23 22.43 29.13
CA GLU A 156 16.32 22.74 28.02
C GLU A 156 16.70 22.13 26.67
N ASN A 157 17.98 21.79 26.46
CA ASN A 157 18.41 21.05 25.28
C ASN A 157 18.13 19.54 25.37
N SER A 158 17.46 19.06 26.42
CA SER A 158 17.14 17.65 26.67
C SER A 158 15.71 17.31 26.32
N GLY A 159 15.11 18.00 25.36
CA GLY A 159 13.78 17.71 24.85
C GLY A 159 13.58 18.32 23.47
N ILE A 160 12.57 17.86 22.75
CA ILE A 160 12.23 18.32 21.41
C ILE A 160 10.71 18.50 21.29
N TRP A 161 10.29 19.64 20.76
CA TRP A 161 8.87 19.94 20.57
C TRP A 161 8.61 20.43 19.16
N PHE A 162 7.64 19.81 18.49
CA PHE A 162 7.29 20.10 17.09
C PHE A 162 6.30 21.26 17.00
N LEU A 163 6.70 22.42 17.51
CA LEU A 163 5.92 23.65 17.59
C LEU A 163 6.72 24.88 17.14
N ASP A 164 6.02 25.95 16.76
CA ASP A 164 6.60 27.25 16.42
C ASP A 164 6.14 28.31 17.45
N PRO A 165 7.05 28.79 18.32
CA PRO A 165 6.75 29.81 19.32
C PRO A 165 7.06 31.24 18.85
N THR A 166 7.52 31.46 17.62
CA THR A 166 8.03 32.77 17.15
C THR A 166 6.93 33.82 16.95
N GLY A 167 5.68 33.37 16.78
CA GLY A 167 4.50 34.21 16.58
C GLY A 167 3.89 34.77 17.87
N THR A 168 2.76 35.47 17.73
CA THR A 168 1.95 35.93 18.88
C THR A 168 1.19 34.80 19.58
N LYS A 169 1.12 33.64 18.94
CA LYS A 169 0.55 32.39 19.45
C LYS A 169 1.50 31.28 19.03
N VAL A 170 1.65 30.29 19.90
CA VAL A 170 2.30 29.04 19.55
C VAL A 170 1.41 28.29 18.56
N VAL A 171 2.00 27.78 17.48
CA VAL A 171 1.34 26.97 16.46
C VAL A 171 2.11 25.67 16.24
N ALA A 172 1.53 24.72 15.50
CA ALA A 172 2.23 23.49 15.13
C ALA A 172 3.45 23.81 14.26
N GLY A 173 4.58 23.15 14.52
CA GLY A 173 5.79 23.24 13.71
C GLY A 173 5.74 22.30 12.50
N LEU A 174 4.80 21.35 12.48
CA LEU A 174 4.62 20.39 11.39
C LEU A 174 3.49 20.84 10.46
N SER A 175 3.71 20.65 9.17
CA SER A 175 2.69 20.64 8.13
C SER A 175 2.69 19.25 7.51
N LEU A 176 1.89 18.36 8.10
CA LEU A 176 1.69 16.99 7.66
C LEU A 176 0.19 16.74 7.46
N PRO A 177 -0.20 15.79 6.58
CA PRO A 177 -1.59 15.37 6.46
C PRO A 177 -2.19 14.86 7.78
N ASP A 178 -3.50 14.95 7.90
CA ASP A 178 -4.24 14.33 9.00
C ASP A 178 -4.35 12.82 8.74
N LEU A 179 -3.88 11.99 9.69
CA LEU A 179 -3.95 10.52 9.61
C LEU A 179 -5.09 9.93 10.45
N THR A 180 -5.99 10.76 10.98
CA THR A 180 -7.15 10.32 11.75
C THR A 180 -7.99 9.32 10.96
N GLY A 181 -8.20 8.14 11.55
CA GLY A 181 -9.01 7.08 10.94
C GLY A 181 -8.32 6.30 9.81
N THR A 182 -7.04 6.55 9.55
CA THR A 182 -6.20 5.68 8.72
C THR A 182 -5.57 4.57 9.56
N ASP A 183 -5.01 3.55 8.89
CA ASP A 183 -4.22 2.48 9.52
C ASP A 183 -2.79 2.93 9.89
N TRP A 184 -2.50 4.23 9.74
CA TRP A 184 -1.19 4.84 9.96
C TRP A 184 -1.25 5.90 11.07
N VAL A 185 -0.10 6.14 11.69
CA VAL A 185 0.13 7.18 12.69
C VAL A 185 1.51 7.80 12.44
N TYR A 186 1.77 9.01 12.92
CA TYR A 186 3.13 9.53 12.98
C TYR A 186 3.79 9.12 14.28
N GLU A 187 5.11 9.01 14.27
CA GLU A 187 5.91 8.97 15.49
C GLU A 187 7.11 9.89 15.35
N GLY A 188 7.34 10.71 16.37
CA GLY A 188 8.54 11.52 16.45
C GLY A 188 9.68 10.74 17.11
N TRP A 189 10.90 11.03 16.71
CA TRP A 189 12.09 10.36 17.23
C TRP A 189 13.26 11.32 17.36
N VAL A 190 14.13 11.03 18.33
CA VAL A 190 15.51 11.54 18.38
C VAL A 190 16.47 10.37 18.41
N VAL A 191 17.46 10.37 17.52
CA VAL A 191 18.53 9.37 17.49
C VAL A 191 19.66 9.83 18.40
N ILE A 192 19.67 9.31 19.64
CA ILE A 192 20.63 9.63 20.70
C ILE A 192 21.69 8.53 20.74
N ASP A 193 22.95 8.87 20.43
CA ASP A 193 24.07 7.92 20.40
C ASP A 193 23.79 6.62 19.61
N GLY A 194 23.03 6.74 18.52
CA GLY A 194 22.64 5.63 17.65
C GLY A 194 21.39 4.85 18.10
N VAL A 195 20.77 5.25 19.21
CA VAL A 195 19.51 4.69 19.71
C VAL A 195 18.36 5.61 19.28
N ALA A 196 17.38 5.08 18.56
CA ALA A 196 16.16 5.82 18.29
C ALA A 196 15.30 5.88 19.56
N VAL A 197 14.99 7.10 20.01
CA VAL A 197 14.18 7.37 21.20
C VAL A 197 12.90 8.04 20.73
N THR A 198 11.75 7.44 21.05
CA THR A 198 10.43 7.96 20.69
C THR A 198 10.14 9.29 21.39
N THR A 199 9.36 10.14 20.74
CA THR A 199 8.72 11.32 21.35
C THR A 199 7.21 11.13 21.49
N GLY A 200 6.69 9.91 21.29
CA GLY A 200 5.27 9.63 21.25
C GLY A 200 4.66 9.59 19.84
N THR A 201 3.55 8.88 19.71
CA THR A 201 2.76 8.76 18.48
C THR A 201 1.69 9.84 18.40
N PHE A 202 1.37 10.31 17.19
CA PHE A 202 0.31 11.29 16.95
C PHE A 202 -0.27 11.15 15.54
N ASP A 203 -1.55 11.48 15.35
CA ASP A 203 -2.18 11.50 14.01
C ASP A 203 -2.58 12.90 13.54
N MET A 204 -2.45 13.89 14.42
CA MET A 204 -2.68 15.29 14.15
C MET A 204 -1.56 16.16 14.73
N VAL A 205 -1.04 17.06 13.90
CA VAL A 205 0.11 17.92 14.25
C VAL A 205 -0.18 19.00 15.29
N SER A 206 -1.46 19.25 15.61
CA SER A 206 -1.90 20.33 16.48
C SER A 206 -2.58 19.83 17.75
N GLN A 207 -2.21 18.63 18.21
CA GLN A 207 -2.69 18.00 19.44
C GLN A 207 -1.53 17.39 20.21
N ILE A 208 -1.75 17.07 21.48
CA ILE A 208 -0.81 16.26 22.25
C ILE A 208 -0.69 14.86 21.61
N ASP A 209 0.50 14.28 21.69
CA ASP A 209 0.73 12.89 21.33
C ASP A 209 0.11 11.92 22.36
N ASP A 210 0.15 10.63 22.03
CA ASP A 210 -0.51 9.57 22.79
C ASP A 210 0.26 9.21 24.08
N ASN A 211 1.55 9.53 24.16
CA ASN A 211 2.45 9.07 25.21
C ASN A 211 3.63 10.02 25.47
N ASP A 212 3.96 10.18 26.76
CA ASP A 212 5.04 11.01 27.31
C ASP A 212 6.00 10.19 28.22
N PRO A 213 6.59 9.09 27.74
CA PRO A 213 7.34 8.13 28.56
C PRO A 213 8.54 8.71 29.34
N TYR A 214 9.11 9.82 28.89
CA TYR A 214 10.34 10.40 29.42
C TYR A 214 10.16 11.77 30.08
N SER A 215 8.95 12.33 30.02
CA SER A 215 8.56 13.62 30.59
C SER A 215 8.65 13.70 32.11
N GLY A 216 8.77 14.93 32.60
CA GLY A 216 8.73 15.31 34.01
C GLY A 216 7.32 15.30 34.60
N THR A 217 7.10 16.14 35.62
CA THR A 217 5.81 16.18 36.34
C THR A 217 4.91 17.36 35.97
N GLU A 218 5.46 18.34 35.26
CA GLU A 218 4.69 19.50 34.79
C GLU A 218 4.02 19.21 33.44
N ALA A 219 3.04 20.02 33.07
CA ALA A 219 2.28 19.81 31.84
C ALA A 219 3.06 20.33 30.62
N GLY A 220 3.15 19.49 29.58
CA GLY A 220 3.73 19.86 28.30
C GLY A 220 2.80 20.73 27.42
N PRO A 221 3.35 21.35 26.36
CA PRO A 221 2.57 21.98 25.29
C PRO A 221 1.53 21.05 24.65
N PRO A 222 0.41 21.57 24.11
CA PRO A 222 -0.60 20.78 23.43
C PRO A 222 -0.22 20.49 21.96
N PHE A 223 1.00 20.02 21.75
CA PHE A 223 1.60 19.69 20.45
C PHE A 223 2.46 18.44 20.60
N PRO A 224 2.77 17.71 19.52
CA PRO A 224 3.67 16.57 19.61
C PRO A 224 5.06 16.99 20.07
N GLY A 225 5.68 16.21 20.95
CA GLY A 225 6.98 16.51 21.51
C GLY A 225 7.21 15.81 22.84
N GLU A 226 8.47 15.75 23.26
CA GLU A 226 8.86 15.02 24.46
C GLU A 226 10.07 15.67 25.12
N ASP A 227 10.10 15.56 26.44
CA ASP A 227 11.27 15.85 27.24
C ASP A 227 11.98 14.54 27.59
N PHE A 228 13.29 14.50 27.52
CA PHE A 228 14.11 13.35 27.89
C PHE A 228 14.65 13.54 29.30
N LEU A 229 13.83 13.36 30.33
CA LEU A 229 14.18 13.68 31.72
C LEU A 229 14.28 12.46 32.63
N VAL A 230 13.39 11.48 32.44
CA VAL A 230 13.28 10.27 33.25
C VAL A 230 13.21 9.01 32.38
N ASN A 231 13.30 7.83 33.01
CA ASN A 231 13.12 6.54 32.34
C ASN A 231 14.01 6.30 31.11
N ALA A 232 15.24 6.85 31.11
CA ALA A 232 16.17 6.70 30.00
C ALA A 232 16.31 5.22 29.58
N PRO A 233 16.33 4.93 28.27
CA PRO A 233 16.66 3.59 27.77
C PRO A 233 17.98 3.08 28.37
N THR A 234 18.13 1.76 28.53
CA THR A 234 19.23 1.13 29.30
C THR A 234 20.64 1.60 28.90
N SER A 235 20.85 1.98 27.64
CA SER A 235 22.13 2.45 27.10
C SER A 235 22.34 3.98 27.15
N LEU A 236 21.35 4.73 27.63
CA LEU A 236 21.35 6.19 27.68
C LEU A 236 21.20 6.68 29.12
N THR A 237 21.39 7.98 29.33
CA THR A 237 21.15 8.66 30.60
C THR A 237 20.32 9.90 30.34
N PHE A 238 19.32 10.19 31.17
CA PHE A 238 18.56 11.44 31.09
C PHE A 238 18.71 12.26 32.38
N PRO A 239 18.74 13.60 32.29
CA PRO A 239 18.70 14.40 31.07
C PRO A 239 19.99 14.33 30.23
N THR A 240 19.86 14.51 28.91
CA THR A 240 20.96 14.55 27.94
C THR A 240 20.71 15.64 26.91
N ASP A 241 21.72 16.49 26.68
CA ASP A 241 21.70 17.48 25.59
C ASP A 241 21.67 16.77 24.23
N ILE A 242 20.61 17.02 23.45
CA ILE A 242 20.41 16.42 22.12
C ILE A 242 20.96 17.27 20.96
N ALA A 243 21.69 18.36 21.25
CA ALA A 243 22.41 19.11 20.24
C ALA A 243 23.41 18.22 19.49
N GLY A 244 23.41 18.30 18.16
CA GLY A 244 24.25 17.45 17.29
C GLY A 244 23.65 16.10 16.94
N MET A 245 22.46 15.77 17.46
CA MET A 245 21.74 14.52 17.17
C MET A 245 20.83 14.66 15.95
N THR A 246 20.02 13.63 15.67
CA THR A 246 19.08 13.61 14.55
C THR A 246 17.64 13.49 15.04
N ALA A 247 16.78 14.42 14.63
CA ALA A 247 15.34 14.32 14.79
C ALA A 247 14.71 13.65 13.56
N VAL A 248 13.69 12.84 13.75
CA VAL A 248 12.96 12.16 12.66
C VAL A 248 11.46 12.21 12.96
N VAL A 249 10.63 12.41 11.94
CA VAL A 249 9.21 12.02 12.01
C VAL A 249 9.00 10.90 11.01
N SER A 250 8.52 9.77 11.49
CA SER A 250 8.15 8.61 10.68
C SER A 250 6.64 8.48 10.52
N VAL A 251 6.22 7.67 9.56
CA VAL A 251 4.85 7.18 9.41
C VAL A 251 4.84 5.70 9.76
N GLU A 252 4.18 5.37 10.86
CA GLU A 252 4.18 4.07 11.50
C GLU A 252 2.84 3.35 11.25
N PRO A 253 2.83 2.04 10.99
CA PRO A 253 1.58 1.28 11.01
C PRO A 253 0.99 1.30 12.42
N ARG A 254 -0.33 1.49 12.57
CA ARG A 254 -0.95 1.49 13.92
C ARG A 254 -0.85 0.14 14.62
N MET A 255 -0.77 -0.94 13.86
CA MET A 255 -0.40 -2.26 14.39
C MET A 255 1.09 -2.48 14.14
N ASP A 256 1.93 -1.72 14.85
CA ASP A 256 3.37 -1.91 14.84
C ASP A 256 3.76 -3.02 15.83
N ASN A 257 4.59 -3.95 15.35
CA ASN A 257 5.19 -5.03 16.13
C ASN A 257 6.67 -4.75 16.44
N SER A 258 7.22 -3.66 15.91
CA SER A 258 8.60 -3.21 16.07
C SER A 258 8.69 -2.09 17.10
N ALA A 259 9.87 -1.96 17.71
CA ALA A 259 10.22 -0.80 18.54
C ALA A 259 11.17 0.17 17.81
N ALA A 260 11.59 -0.20 16.59
CA ALA A 260 12.47 0.61 15.76
C ALA A 260 11.64 1.44 14.75
N PRO A 261 12.08 2.66 14.41
CA PRO A 261 11.33 3.55 13.51
C PRO A 261 11.10 2.91 12.14
N PHE A 262 9.86 2.93 11.65
CA PHE A 262 9.49 2.36 10.38
C PHE A 262 10.18 3.05 9.20
N GLN A 263 10.22 2.35 8.06
CA GLN A 263 10.96 2.78 6.88
C GLN A 263 10.44 4.10 6.27
N PHE A 264 9.21 4.51 6.55
CA PHE A 264 8.63 5.75 6.01
C PHE A 264 9.01 6.93 6.88
N LYS A 265 10.02 7.70 6.45
CA LYS A 265 10.59 8.82 7.22
C LYS A 265 10.48 10.13 6.45
N PRO A 266 9.27 10.72 6.34
CA PRO A 266 9.04 11.90 5.50
C PRO A 266 9.77 13.16 5.97
N LEU A 267 10.18 13.27 7.24
CA LEU A 267 10.92 14.42 7.76
C LEU A 267 12.15 14.00 8.57
N ILE A 268 13.29 14.64 8.32
CA ILE A 268 14.54 14.45 9.08
C ILE A 268 15.16 15.80 9.42
N GLY A 269 15.48 16.05 10.68
CA GLY A 269 16.17 17.23 11.17
C GLY A 269 17.57 16.89 11.68
N SER A 270 18.61 17.53 11.11
CA SER A 270 19.95 17.48 11.70
C SER A 270 20.08 18.57 12.77
N ILE A 271 20.02 18.18 14.04
CA ILE A 271 20.09 19.12 15.15
C ILE A 271 21.50 19.72 15.17
N SER A 272 21.61 21.04 15.14
CA SER A 272 22.90 21.72 15.22
C SER A 272 23.66 21.30 16.49
N SER A 273 24.96 21.06 16.39
CA SER A 273 25.82 20.84 17.57
C SER A 273 25.97 22.07 18.46
N THR A 274 25.51 23.22 17.98
CA THR A 274 25.41 24.46 18.75
C THR A 274 23.95 24.91 18.84
N ALA A 275 23.02 23.96 18.88
CA ALA A 275 21.61 24.27 19.06
C ALA A 275 21.40 25.00 20.38
N VAL A 276 20.52 25.98 20.35
CA VAL A 276 20.09 26.80 21.48
C VAL A 276 18.62 26.49 21.69
N ASP A 277 18.24 26.26 22.94
CA ASP A 277 16.85 26.08 23.32
C ASP A 277 15.96 27.21 22.78
N HIS A 278 14.67 26.90 22.59
CA HIS A 278 13.64 27.82 22.09
C HIS A 278 13.94 28.47 20.73
N THR A 279 14.99 28.05 20.02
CA THR A 279 15.28 28.44 18.65
C THR A 279 14.58 27.49 17.68
N LEU A 280 13.93 28.05 16.67
CA LEU A 280 13.26 27.28 15.63
C LEU A 280 14.28 26.66 14.66
N TYR A 281 14.17 25.35 14.46
CA TYR A 281 14.99 24.57 13.54
C TYR A 281 14.11 23.88 12.50
N ASP A 282 14.48 24.00 11.23
CA ASP A 282 13.76 23.35 10.12
C ASP A 282 14.18 21.88 9.97
N MET A 283 13.24 21.05 9.55
CA MET A 283 13.46 19.67 9.10
C MET A 283 13.52 19.62 7.57
N GLY A 284 14.34 18.71 7.04
CA GLY A 284 14.37 18.40 5.61
C GLY A 284 13.17 17.53 5.21
N ASP A 285 12.53 17.89 4.10
CA ASP A 285 11.52 17.08 3.42
C ASP A 285 12.18 15.90 2.70
N MET A 286 11.79 14.70 3.11
CA MET A 286 12.24 13.41 2.61
C MET A 286 11.08 12.61 1.99
N SER A 287 9.95 13.22 1.67
CA SER A 287 8.80 12.57 1.03
C SER A 287 9.16 11.85 -0.28
N SER A 288 10.16 12.34 -1.00
CA SER A 288 10.68 11.68 -2.22
C SER A 288 11.36 10.33 -1.97
N THR A 289 11.68 10.00 -0.71
CA THR A 289 12.24 8.71 -0.31
C THR A 289 11.19 7.70 0.13
N LEU A 290 9.90 8.03 0.08
CA LEU A 290 8.83 7.05 0.29
C LEU A 290 8.88 5.98 -0.83
N PRO A 291 8.48 4.73 -0.53
CA PRO A 291 8.60 3.66 -1.50
C PRO A 291 7.66 3.88 -2.69
N THR A 292 8.17 3.51 -3.86
CA THR A 292 7.39 3.42 -5.09
C THR A 292 7.75 2.14 -5.81
N GLY A 293 6.97 1.79 -6.82
CA GLY A 293 7.30 0.63 -7.64
C GLY A 293 6.52 0.56 -8.93
N THR A 294 6.78 -0.51 -9.67
CA THR A 294 6.05 -0.86 -10.87
C THR A 294 5.73 -2.33 -10.89
N VAL A 295 4.55 -2.64 -11.41
CA VAL A 295 4.08 -4.00 -11.70
C VAL A 295 4.03 -4.16 -13.21
N THR A 296 4.53 -5.27 -13.73
CA THR A 296 4.28 -5.72 -15.10
C THR A 296 3.70 -7.13 -15.06
N LEU A 297 2.59 -7.34 -15.76
CA LEU A 297 1.86 -8.60 -15.85
C LEU A 297 1.87 -9.09 -17.29
N THR A 298 2.21 -10.37 -17.49
CA THR A 298 2.16 -11.03 -18.80
C THR A 298 1.41 -12.34 -18.66
N VAL A 299 0.40 -12.58 -19.50
CA VAL A 299 -0.23 -13.90 -19.61
C VAL A 299 0.75 -14.82 -20.32
N ASP A 300 1.12 -15.93 -19.67
CA ASP A 300 1.91 -16.96 -20.32
C ASP A 300 0.97 -17.80 -21.19
N ASP A 301 0.97 -17.49 -22.49
CA ASP A 301 0.15 -18.15 -23.50
C ASP A 301 0.75 -19.50 -23.95
N SER A 302 1.68 -20.05 -23.17
CA SER A 302 2.43 -21.27 -23.51
C SER A 302 1.56 -22.54 -23.58
N ASP A 303 0.27 -22.46 -23.19
CA ASP A 303 -0.71 -23.54 -23.28
C ASP A 303 -1.76 -23.40 -24.42
N ASP A 304 -1.80 -22.30 -25.20
CA ASP A 304 -2.76 -22.14 -26.32
C ASP A 304 -2.17 -22.41 -27.72
N ASP A 305 -1.61 -23.61 -27.91
CA ASP A 305 -1.48 -24.19 -29.27
C ASP A 305 -2.65 -25.17 -29.57
N SER A 306 -3.77 -25.03 -28.85
CA SER A 306 -4.93 -25.92 -28.97
C SER A 306 -6.27 -25.20 -29.08
N LEU A 307 -6.35 -24.20 -29.98
CA LEU A 307 -7.59 -23.58 -30.49
C LEU A 307 -8.88 -24.39 -30.17
N PRO A 308 -9.66 -24.05 -29.12
CA PRO A 308 -10.99 -24.59 -28.93
C PRO A 308 -12.04 -23.49 -29.16
N GLY A 309 -11.83 -22.60 -30.14
CA GLY A 309 -12.74 -21.48 -30.42
C GLY A 309 -13.48 -21.52 -31.75
N PHE A 310 -12.81 -21.99 -32.82
CA PHE A 310 -13.36 -21.85 -34.17
C PHE A 310 -14.31 -22.98 -34.60
N LEU A 311 -14.31 -24.13 -33.92
CA LEU A 311 -15.18 -25.26 -34.27
C LEU A 311 -16.64 -25.12 -33.78
N ALA A 312 -16.93 -24.26 -32.79
CA ALA A 312 -18.29 -24.12 -32.27
C ALA A 312 -19.22 -23.37 -33.25
N ILE A 313 -18.70 -22.44 -34.04
CA ILE A 313 -19.49 -21.67 -35.02
C ILE A 313 -19.80 -22.50 -36.27
N GLU A 314 -18.90 -23.38 -36.72
CA GLU A 314 -19.15 -24.21 -37.90
C GLU A 314 -20.17 -25.34 -37.65
N VAL A 315 -20.25 -25.87 -36.42
CA VAL A 315 -21.25 -26.90 -36.07
C VAL A 315 -22.67 -26.32 -36.05
N LEU A 316 -22.85 -25.05 -35.65
CA LEU A 316 -24.18 -24.42 -35.62
C LEU A 316 -24.69 -24.04 -37.02
N ILE A 317 -23.78 -23.66 -37.93
CA ILE A 317 -24.10 -23.38 -39.33
C ILE A 317 -24.37 -24.71 -40.09
N GLY A 318 -23.61 -25.77 -39.79
CA GLY A 318 -23.80 -27.10 -40.37
C GLY A 318 -25.16 -27.72 -40.08
N PHE A 319 -25.67 -27.63 -38.84
CA PHE A 319 -26.99 -28.18 -38.50
C PHE A 319 -28.15 -27.40 -39.13
N SER A 320 -28.01 -26.09 -39.33
CA SER A 320 -29.02 -25.26 -39.99
C SER A 320 -29.17 -25.61 -41.48
N ALA A 321 -28.07 -25.94 -42.16
CA ALA A 321 -28.06 -26.36 -43.57
C ALA A 321 -28.67 -27.75 -43.79
N VAL A 322 -28.48 -28.69 -42.85
CA VAL A 322 -29.04 -30.05 -42.94
C VAL A 322 -30.55 -30.06 -42.73
N ILE A 323 -31.08 -29.22 -41.82
CA ILE A 323 -32.53 -29.11 -41.57
C ILE A 323 -33.26 -28.43 -42.73
N LEU A 324 -32.66 -27.44 -43.40
CA LEU A 324 -33.24 -26.82 -44.60
C LEU A 324 -33.28 -27.81 -45.78
N SER A 325 -32.21 -28.59 -45.95
CA SER A 325 -32.09 -29.57 -47.04
C SER A 325 -33.09 -30.73 -46.91
N TYR A 326 -33.35 -31.19 -45.69
CA TYR A 326 -34.34 -32.25 -45.43
C TYR A 326 -35.78 -31.77 -45.66
N LYS A 327 -36.10 -30.51 -45.34
CA LYS A 327 -37.43 -29.92 -45.62
C LYS A 327 -37.69 -29.67 -47.10
N MET A 328 -36.66 -29.33 -47.90
CA MET A 328 -36.80 -29.16 -49.35
C MET A 328 -36.98 -30.49 -50.10
N MET A 329 -36.34 -31.58 -49.65
CA MET A 329 -36.50 -32.90 -50.27
C MET A 329 -37.89 -33.51 -50.04
N ARG A 330 -38.52 -33.26 -48.89
CA ARG A 330 -39.85 -33.83 -48.57
C ARG A 330 -41.04 -33.11 -49.24
N ARG A 331 -40.81 -31.94 -49.87
CA ARG A 331 -41.85 -31.22 -50.63
C ARG A 331 -41.89 -31.61 -52.12
N ARG A 332 -41.02 -32.52 -52.57
CA ARG A 332 -40.90 -32.95 -53.97
C ARG A 332 -41.37 -34.38 -54.27
N ASN A 333 -41.94 -35.09 -53.29
CA ASN A 333 -42.63 -36.37 -53.49
C ASN A 333 -44.10 -36.24 -53.13
#